data_AF-A0A6P0KRH2-F1
#
_entry.id   AF-A0A6P0KRH2-F1
#
_cell.length_a   1.000
_cell.length_b   1.000
_cell.length_c   1.000
_cell.angle_alpha   90.00
_cell.angle_beta   90.00
_cell.angle_gamma   90.00
#
_symmetry.space_group_name_H-M   'P 1'
#
loop_
_entity.id
_entity.type
_entity.pdbx_description
1 polymer ?
#
loop_
_entity_poly.entity_id
_entity_poly.type
_entity_poly.pdbx_seq_one_letter_code
_entity_poly.pdbx_strand_id
1 'polypeptide(L)' 'MSPIIIHLQEADEGGDLVVYDEGGSTNVYHPLSTQMVISAGDLLHEVTPVVRGERRTLVAFLSMKH' A
#
# COMPACT_ATOMS: atom_id res chain seq x y z
N MET A 1 -5.95 -12.46 -5.42
CA MET A 1 -5.97 -12.30 -3.94
C MET A 1 -5.83 -10.83 -3.66
N SER A 2 -6.79 -10.21 -2.99
CA SER A 2 -6.77 -8.77 -2.72
C SER A 2 -5.97 -8.48 -1.46
N PRO A 3 -4.91 -7.65 -1.50
CA PRO A 3 -4.20 -7.27 -0.30
C PRO A 3 -5.02 -6.26 0.52
N ILE A 4 -4.97 -6.41 1.84
CA ILE A 4 -5.38 -5.41 2.83
C ILE A 4 -4.11 -4.94 3.53
N ILE A 5 -3.85 -3.65 3.48
CA ILE A 5 -2.69 -3.01 4.09
C ILE A 5 -3.18 -2.09 5.21
N ILE A 6 -2.80 -2.40 6.45
CA ILE A 6 -3.11 -1.57 7.62
C ILE A 6 -1.83 -0.86 8.06
N HIS A 7 -1.89 0.46 8.13
CA HIS A 7 -0.77 1.31 8.50
C HIS A 7 -0.70 1.50 10.01
N LEU A 8 0.32 0.93 10.63
CA LEU A 8 0.54 1.00 12.08
C LEU A 8 1.41 2.20 12.45
N GLN A 9 2.34 2.57 11.56
CA GLN A 9 3.26 3.69 11.72
C GLN A 9 3.65 4.26 10.35
N GLU A 10 3.60 5.58 10.22
CA GLU A 10 4.07 6.32 9.05
C GLU A 10 5.57 6.63 9.14
N ALA A 11 6.22 6.68 7.98
CA ALA A 11 7.57 7.22 7.89
C ALA A 11 7.53 8.75 7.95
N ASP A 12 8.62 9.38 8.38
CA ASP A 12 8.74 10.84 8.38
C ASP A 12 8.95 11.38 6.96
N GLU A 13 9.51 10.56 6.05
CA GLU A 13 9.79 10.91 4.65
C GLU A 13 9.86 9.66 3.76
N GLY A 14 9.17 9.70 2.62
CA GLY A 14 9.05 8.59 1.66
C GLY A 14 8.08 7.48 2.12
N GLY A 15 8.16 6.30 1.51
CA GLY A 15 7.32 5.16 1.88
C GLY A 15 5.87 5.21 1.35
N ASP A 16 5.64 5.98 0.28
CA ASP A 16 4.35 6.06 -0.40
C ASP A 16 3.99 4.72 -1.03
N LEU A 17 2.69 4.38 -1.00
CA LEU A 17 2.17 3.26 -1.77
C LEU A 17 1.76 3.77 -3.15
N VAL A 18 2.36 3.18 -4.18
CA VAL A 18 2.08 3.50 -5.58
C VAL A 18 1.33 2.34 -6.19
N VAL A 19 0.16 2.63 -6.78
CA VAL A 19 -0.68 1.62 -7.47
C VAL A 19 -0.81 2.02 -8.93
N TYR A 20 -0.51 1.09 -9.83
CA TYR A 20 -0.60 1.28 -11.27
C TYR A 20 -1.90 0.67 -11.78
N ASP A 21 -2.68 1.45 -12.52
CA ASP A 21 -3.84 0.91 -13.23
C ASP A 21 -3.45 0.37 -14.61
N GLU A 22 -4.37 -0.37 -15.25
CA GLU A 22 -4.17 -0.96 -16.57
C GLU A 22 -4.03 0.10 -17.70
N GLY A 23 -4.40 1.36 -17.43
CA GLY A 23 -4.32 2.48 -18.36
C GLY A 23 -3.03 3.29 -18.29
N GLY A 24 -2.08 2.90 -17.43
CA GLY A 24 -0.83 3.64 -17.18
C GLY A 24 -0.99 4.83 -16.23
N SER A 25 -2.17 4.99 -15.65
CA SER A 25 -2.45 5.91 -14.56
C SER A 25 -1.75 5.43 -13.29
N THR A 26 -1.28 6.38 -12.47
CA THR A 26 -0.60 6.08 -11.22
C THR A 26 -1.33 6.76 -10.07
N ASN A 27 -1.75 5.99 -9.07
CA ASN A 27 -2.31 6.50 -7.83
C ASN A 27 -1.25 6.43 -6.73
N VAL A 28 -0.91 7.58 -6.16
CA VAL A 28 0.05 7.69 -5.06
C VAL A 28 -0.71 7.94 -3.77
N TYR A 29 -0.54 7.03 -2.81
CA TYR A 29 -1.12 7.12 -1.48
C TYR A 29 -0.02 7.43 -0.49
N HIS A 30 -0.17 8.53 0.24
CA HIS A 30 0.67 8.90 1.38
C HIS A 30 -0.05 8.47 2.67
N PRO A 31 0.20 7.25 3.16
CA PRO A 31 -0.70 6.63 4.12
C PRO A 31 -0.33 7.06 5.54
N LEU A 32 -1.30 7.66 6.21
CA LEU A 32 -1.17 8.10 7.59
C LEU A 32 -1.34 6.91 8.55
N SER A 33 -0.75 7.03 9.74
CA SER A 33 -0.98 6.10 10.83
C SER A 33 -2.49 5.85 11.07
N THR A 34 -2.86 4.59 11.28
CA THR A 34 -4.24 4.07 11.42
C THR A 34 -5.10 3.98 10.15
N GLN A 35 -4.58 4.42 8.99
CA GLN A 35 -5.28 4.21 7.72
C GLN A 35 -5.18 2.78 7.22
N MET A 36 -6.17 2.37 6.45
CA MET A 36 -6.22 1.07 5.77
C MET A 36 -6.38 1.29 4.27
N VAL A 37 -5.57 0.60 3.49
CA VAL A 37 -5.71 0.52 2.04
C VAL A 37 -6.17 -0.89 1.66
N ILE A 38 -7.21 -0.95 0.83
CA ILE A 38 -7.66 -2.18 0.19
C ILE A 38 -7.48 -1.97 -1.31
N SER A 39 -6.69 -2.81 -1.97
CA SER A 39 -6.51 -2.76 -3.42
C SER A 39 -6.98 -4.05 -4.10
N ALA A 40 -7.25 -3.94 -5.40
CA ALA A 40 -7.55 -5.11 -6.22
C ALA A 40 -6.27 -5.94 -6.40
N GLY A 41 -6.44 -7.27 -6.38
CA GLY A 41 -5.34 -8.22 -6.34
C GLY A 41 -4.57 -8.42 -7.66
N ASP A 42 -5.05 -7.82 -8.73
CA ASP A 42 -4.51 -7.83 -10.09
C ASP A 42 -3.74 -6.56 -10.44
N LEU A 43 -3.80 -5.52 -9.60
CA LEU A 43 -3.07 -4.28 -9.81
C LEU A 43 -1.63 -4.39 -9.31
N LEU A 44 -0.68 -3.98 -10.17
CA LEU A 44 0.70 -3.79 -9.78
C LEU A 44 0.79 -2.64 -8.77
N HIS A 45 1.61 -2.82 -7.75
CA HIS A 45 1.85 -1.81 -6.75
C HIS A 45 3.25 -1.95 -6.16
N GLU A 46 3.81 -0.83 -5.73
CA GLU A 46 5.10 -0.77 -5.05
C GLU A 46 5.05 0.20 -3.87
N VAL A 47 6.06 0.13 -3.01
CA VAL A 47 6.29 1.12 -1.96
C VAL A 47 7.56 1.88 -2.30
N THR A 48 7.48 3.21 -2.37
CA THR A 48 8.67 4.04 -2.63
C THR A 48 9.66 3.91 -1.47
N PRO A 49 10.97 4.16 -1.71
CA PRO A 49 11.95 4.10 -0.64
C PRO A 49 11.56 4.96 0.56
N VAL A 50 11.70 4.41 1.76
CA VAL A 50 11.66 5.19 3.00
C VAL A 50 12.98 5.93 3.12
N VAL A 51 12.91 7.25 3.16
CA VAL A 51 14.09 8.13 3.24
C VAL A 51 14.43 8.45 4.70
N ARG A 52 13.40 8.65 5.55
CA ARG A 52 13.57 8.94 6.99
C ARG A 52 12.45 8.33 7.83
N GLY A 53 12.81 7.85 9.02
CA GLY A 53 11.88 7.24 9.97
C GLY A 53 11.66 5.75 9.70
N GLU A 54 10.53 5.22 10.19
CA GLU A 54 10.16 3.80 10.03
C GLU A 54 8.70 3.70 9.56
N ARG A 55 8.45 2.96 8.49
CA ARG A 55 7.11 2.59 8.03
C ARG A 55 6.77 1.18 8.50
N ARG A 56 5.73 1.04 9.33
CA ARG A 56 5.28 -0.27 9.83
C ARG A 56 3.86 -0.57 9.35
N THR A 57 3.69 -1.69 8.66
CA THR A 57 2.40 -2.12 8.11
C THR A 57 2.10 -3.57 8.41
N LEU A 58 0.82 -3.88 8.65
CA LEU A 58 0.31 -5.24 8.63
C LEU A 58 -0.32 -5.50 7.26
N VAL A 59 0.14 -6.52 6.56
CA VAL A 59 -0.41 -6.92 5.24
C VAL A 59 -1.07 -8.28 5.36
N ALA A 60 -2.33 -8.36 4.95
CA ALA A 60 -3.11 -9.59 4.83
C ALA A 60 -3.60 -9.77 3.40
N PHE A 61 -3.83 -11.00 2.97
CA PHE A 61 -4.34 -11.30 1.62
C PHE A 61 -5.68 -12.01 1.71
N LEU A 62 -6.70 -11.41 1.11
CA LEU A 62 -8.01 -12.04 0.96
C LEU A 62 -8.06 -12.85 -0.34
N SER A 63 -8.49 -14.10 -0.22
CA SER A 63 -8.71 -14.98 -1.36
C SER A 63 -10.14 -15.50 -1.33
N MET A 64 -10.89 -15.27 -2.40
CA MET A 64 -12.18 -15.92 -2.64
C MET A 64 -11.92 -17.26 -3.33
N LYS A 65 -11.17 -18.16 -2.68
CA LYS A 65 -11.08 -19.55 -3.13
C LYS A 65 -12.27 -20.31 -2.56
N HIS A 66 -13.16 -20.76 -3.45
CA HIS A 66 -14.06 -21.87 -3.18
C HIS A 66 -13.34 -23.20 -3.44
#